data_AF-A0AAC9M2B2-F1
#
_entry.id   AF-A0AAC9M2B2-F1
#
_cell.length_a   1.000
_cell.length_b   1.000
_cell.length_c   1.000
_cell.angle_alpha   90.00
_cell.angle_beta   90.00
_cell.angle_gamma   90.00
#
_symmetry.space_group_name_H-M   'P 1'
#
loop_
_entity.id
_entity.type
_entity.pdbx_description
1 polymer ?
#
loop_
_entity_poly.entity_id
_entity_poly.type
_entity_poly.pdbx_seq_one_letter_code
_entity_poly.pdbx_strand_id
1 'polypeptide(L)' 'MDSTCDLIIDSLKEEPIGETDHFIWFITDIGIVALFKREENFETYSSNVEIEANKIALDITKEEKEYLKIKERKVFLFYS' A
#
# COMPACT_ATOMS: atom_id res chain seq x y z
N MET A 1 13.36 -2.17 16.90
CA MET A 1 13.74 -1.24 15.83
C MET A 1 13.05 -1.75 14.58
N ASP A 2 11.85 -1.26 14.33
CA ASP A 2 11.05 -1.67 13.17
C ASP A 2 11.21 -0.58 12.10
N SER A 3 12.41 -0.52 11.55
CA SER A 3 12.87 0.62 10.71
C SER A 3 12.04 0.75 9.43
N THR A 4 11.51 -0.35 8.90
CA THR A 4 10.69 -0.36 7.68
C THR A 4 9.34 0.28 7.92
N CYS A 5 8.69 0.00 9.05
CA CYS A 5 7.41 0.62 9.39
C CYS A 5 7.55 2.14 9.56
N ASP A 6 8.62 2.64 10.18
CA ASP A 6 8.85 4.08 10.33
C ASP A 6 9.06 4.77 8.97
N LEU A 7 9.81 4.16 8.06
CA LEU A 7 10.00 4.66 6.69
C LEU A 7 8.68 4.71 5.91
N ILE A 8 7.84 3.68 6.04
CA ILE A 8 6.52 3.66 5.43
C ILE A 8 5.64 4.75 6.04
N ILE A 9 5.59 4.92 7.37
CA ILE A 9 4.81 6.00 8.00
C ILE A 9 5.26 7.36 7.49
N ASP A 10 6.55 7.59 7.34
CA ASP A 10 7.05 8.86 6.87
C ASP A 10 6.63 9.11 5.41
N SER A 11 6.73 8.08 4.57
CA SER A 11 6.26 8.14 3.18
C SER A 11 4.74 8.31 3.07
N LEU A 12 3.96 7.75 4.01
CA LEU A 12 2.50 7.94 4.09
C LEU A 12 2.11 9.37 4.48
N LYS A 13 3.05 10.19 5.00
CA LYS A 13 2.83 11.63 5.21
C LYS A 13 3.13 12.44 3.96
N GLU A 14 3.84 11.87 2.98
CA GLU A 14 4.09 12.50 1.70
C GLU A 14 2.84 12.49 0.82
N GLU A 15 2.92 13.17 -0.32
CA GLU A 15 1.80 13.26 -1.24
C GLU A 15 1.58 11.90 -1.92
N PRO A 16 0.37 11.33 -1.88
CA PRO A 16 0.10 10.06 -2.53
C PRO A 16 0.28 10.18 -4.04
N ILE A 17 0.89 9.16 -4.66
CA ILE A 17 1.05 9.11 -6.12
C ILE A 17 -0.27 8.88 -6.86
N GLY A 18 -1.26 8.36 -6.14
CA GLY A 18 -2.58 8.12 -6.66
C GLY A 18 -3.49 7.60 -5.56
N GLU A 19 -4.78 7.84 -5.73
CA GLU A 19 -5.79 7.26 -4.86
C GLU A 19 -6.82 6.54 -5.71
N THR A 20 -7.31 5.43 -5.18
CA THR A 20 -8.37 4.64 -5.78
C THR A 20 -9.57 4.60 -4.83
N ASP A 21 -10.58 3.80 -5.17
CA ASP A 21 -11.81 3.68 -4.39
C ASP A 21 -11.53 3.25 -2.94
N HIS A 22 -10.60 2.30 -2.76
CA HIS A 22 -10.33 1.74 -1.43
C HIS A 22 -8.91 1.95 -0.92
N PHE A 23 -7.96 2.29 -1.79
CA PHE A 23 -6.57 2.44 -1.42
C PHE A 23 -6.03 3.83 -1.74
N ILE A 24 -5.03 4.23 -0.96
CA ILE A 24 -4.17 5.37 -1.25
C ILE A 24 -2.79 4.81 -1.53
N TRP A 25 -2.25 5.16 -2.68
CA TRP A 25 -0.98 4.65 -3.16
C TRP A 25 0.11 5.67 -2.91
N PHE A 26 1.20 5.19 -2.35
CA PHE A 26 2.39 5.96 -2.06
C PHE A 26 3.56 5.24 -2.71
N ILE A 27 4.49 6.01 -3.26
CA ILE A 27 5.77 5.47 -3.71
C ILE A 27 6.81 5.84 -2.65
N THR A 28 7.59 4.85 -2.26
CA THR A 28 8.63 4.99 -1.25
C THR A 28 9.94 4.49 -1.85
N ASP A 29 11.09 4.86 -1.30
CA ASP A 29 12.38 4.31 -1.74
C ASP A 29 12.47 2.77 -1.62
N ILE A 30 11.62 2.16 -0.79
CA ILE A 30 11.57 0.71 -0.57
C ILE A 30 10.66 0.02 -1.60
N GLY A 31 9.68 0.74 -2.16
CA GLY A 31 8.66 0.19 -3.04
C GLY A 31 7.33 0.93 -2.95
N ILE A 32 6.25 0.28 -3.39
CA ILE A 32 4.90 0.86 -3.44
C ILE A 32 4.13 0.50 -2.17
N VAL A 33 3.47 1.48 -1.56
CA VAL A 33 2.64 1.29 -0.38
C VAL A 33 1.18 1.59 -0.71
N ALA A 34 0.29 0.62 -0.50
CA ALA A 34 -1.15 0.81 -0.58
C ALA A 34 -1.76 0.91 0.83
N LEU A 35 -2.13 2.13 1.23
CA LEU A 35 -2.84 2.42 2.47
C LEU A 35 -4.34 2.20 2.30
N PHE A 36 -4.95 1.52 3.26
CA PHE A 36 -6.38 1.22 3.21
C PHE A 36 -7.18 2.45 3.69
N LYS A 37 -8.13 2.91 2.87
CA LYS A 37 -9.05 4.01 3.22
C LYS A 37 -10.18 3.58 4.17
N ARG A 38 -10.55 2.30 4.17
CA ARG A 38 -11.63 1.75 5.01
C ARG A 38 -11.23 0.45 5.70
N GLU A 39 -11.94 0.14 6.78
CA GLU A 39 -11.83 -1.12 7.53
C GLU A 39 -12.59 -2.28 6.86
N GLU A 40 -12.36 -2.52 5.58
CA GLU A 40 -12.95 -3.69 4.90
C GLU A 40 -12.03 -4.93 5.03
N ASN A 41 -12.53 -6.07 4.55
CA ASN A 41 -11.86 -7.36 4.72
C ASN A 41 -10.61 -7.47 3.84
N PHE A 42 -9.52 -7.94 4.46
CA PHE A 42 -8.23 -8.19 3.81
C PHE A 42 -8.36 -9.08 2.57
N GLU A 43 -9.22 -10.10 2.59
CA GLU A 43 -9.41 -11.03 1.46
C GLU A 43 -9.96 -10.32 0.22
N THR A 44 -10.98 -9.47 0.41
CA THR A 44 -11.58 -8.66 -0.66
C THR A 44 -10.55 -7.72 -1.25
N TYR A 45 -9.79 -7.06 -0.37
CA TYR A 45 -8.76 -6.12 -0.73
C TYR A 45 -7.56 -6.76 -1.41
N SER A 46 -7.12 -7.93 -0.95
CA SER A 46 -6.02 -8.68 -1.56
C SER A 46 -6.29 -9.05 -3.01
N SER A 47 -7.57 -9.27 -3.38
CA SER A 47 -7.97 -9.57 -4.76
C SER A 47 -8.20 -8.32 -5.59
N ASN A 48 -8.65 -7.22 -4.97
CA ASN A 48 -8.93 -5.96 -5.66
C ASN A 48 -7.71 -5.06 -5.81
N VAL A 49 -6.70 -5.20 -4.96
CA VAL A 49 -5.51 -4.32 -4.92
C VAL A 49 -4.75 -4.36 -6.24
N GLU A 50 -4.63 -5.52 -6.89
CA GLU A 50 -4.00 -5.66 -8.22
C GLU A 50 -4.79 -4.91 -9.30
N ILE A 51 -6.11 -5.00 -9.25
CA ILE A 51 -7.01 -4.29 -10.18
C ILE A 51 -6.90 -2.78 -9.96
N GLU A 52 -6.89 -2.33 -8.70
CA GLU A 52 -6.77 -0.92 -8.35
C GLU A 52 -5.39 -0.35 -8.66
N ALA A 53 -4.31 -1.11 -8.45
CA ALA A 53 -2.96 -0.74 -8.88
C ALA A 53 -2.93 -0.50 -10.40
N ASN A 54 -3.48 -1.43 -11.17
CA ASN A 54 -3.50 -1.33 -12.62
C ASN A 54 -4.26 -0.08 -13.11
N LYS A 55 -5.32 0.35 -12.41
CA LYS A 55 -6.06 1.59 -12.72
C LYS A 55 -5.20 2.85 -12.64
N ILE A 56 -4.20 2.87 -11.77
CA ILE A 56 -3.26 4.00 -11.62
C ILE A 56 -1.91 3.72 -12.29
N ALA A 57 -1.87 2.73 -13.20
CA ALA A 57 -0.67 2.31 -13.93
C ALA A 57 0.48 1.79 -13.04
N LEU A 58 0.16 1.25 -11.85
CA LEU A 58 1.10 0.49 -11.04
C LEU A 58 0.99 -1.00 -11.36
N ASP A 59 2.12 -1.65 -11.61
CA ASP A 59 2.20 -3.08 -11.94
C ASP A 59 2.77 -3.87 -10.75
N ILE A 60 1.92 -4.10 -9.74
CA ILE A 60 2.27 -4.86 -8.53
C ILE A 60 2.21 -6.39 -8.72
N THR A 61 1.84 -6.85 -9.92
CA THR A 61 1.62 -8.27 -10.26
C THR A 61 2.86 -9.14 -10.10
N LYS A 62 4.05 -8.53 -10.10
CA LYS A 62 5.33 -9.21 -9.93
C LYS A 62 6.02 -8.86 -8.61
N GLU A 63 5.45 -7.97 -7.82
CA GLU A 63 6.03 -7.50 -6.57
C GLU A 63 5.63 -8.44 -5.42
N GLU A 64 6.51 -8.59 -4.45
CA GLU A 64 6.17 -9.26 -3.19
C GLU A 64 5.24 -8.36 -2.39
N LYS A 65 4.07 -8.88 -2.04
CA LYS A 65 3.07 -8.18 -1.22
C LYS A 65 3.20 -8.58 0.23
N GLU A 66 3.60 -7.63 1.06
CA GLU A 66 3.62 -7.77 2.51
C GLU A 66 2.51 -6.92 3.16
N TYR A 67 1.78 -7.53 4.09
CA TYR A 67 0.74 -6.84 4.85
C TYR A 67 1.30 -6.35 6.17
N LEU A 68 1.25 -5.03 6.36
CA LEU A 68 1.75 -4.38 7.56
C LEU A 68 0.60 -3.64 8.25
N LYS A 69 0.54 -3.78 9.58
CA LYS A 69 -0.40 -3.04 10.42
C LYS A 69 0.36 -2.05 11.28
N ILE A 70 0.27 -0.77 10.94
CA ILE A 70 1.05 0.29 11.57
C ILE A 70 0.12 1.28 12.27
N LYS A 71 0.24 1.42 13.60
CA LYS A 71 -0.56 2.36 14.43
C LYS A 71 -2.06 2.36 14.07
N GLU A 72 -2.63 1.16 13.98
CA GLU A 72 -4.03 0.88 13.59
C GLU A 72 -4.38 1.08 12.11
N ARG A 73 -3.50 1.67 11.30
CA ARG A 73 -3.66 1.70 9.85
C ARG A 73 -3.15 0.40 9.23
N LYS A 74 -3.93 -0.12 8.29
CA LYS A 74 -3.55 -1.29 7.49
C LYS A 74 -2.90 -0.78 6.21
N VAL A 75 -1.77 -1.36 5.82
CA VAL A 75 -1.07 -1.04 4.58
C VAL A 75 -0.57 -2.32 3.92
N PHE A 76 -0.52 -2.31 2.59
CA PHE A 76 0.27 -3.26 1.83
C PHE A 76 1.55 -2.60 1.38
N LEU A 77 2.67 -3.26 1.60
CA LEU A 77 3.95 -2.92 1.01
C LEU A 77 4.19 -3.89 -0.16
N PHE A 78 4.52 -3.32 -1.31
CA PHE A 78 4.93 -4.02 -2.51
C PHE A 78 6.40 -3.65 -2.75
N TYR A 79 7.25 -4.66 -2.80
CA TYR A 79 8.68 -4.50 -3.05
C TYR A 79 9.17 -5.60 -4.00
N SER A 80 10.27 -5.35 -4.71
CA SER A 80 10.90 -6.29 -5.64
C SER A 80 12.35 -6.57 -5.27
#